data_AF-A0A3A5VSQ8-F1
#
_entry.id   AF-A0A3A5VSQ8-F1
#
_cell.length_a   1.000
_cell.length_b   1.000
_cell.length_c   1.000
_cell.angle_alpha   90.00
_cell.angle_beta   90.00
_cell.angle_gamma   90.00
#
_symmetry.space_group_name_H-M   'P 1'
#
loop_
_entity.id
_entity.type
_entity.pdbx_description
1 polymer ?
#
loop_
_entity_poly.entity_id
_entity_poly.type
_entity_poly.pdbx_seq_one_letter_code
_entity_poly.pdbx_strand_id
1 'polypeptide(L)'
;MVSKEEYHESSVGDAESVNPSEPDTEALLVGLVRSAPREEKRSRRTKPKLALVLVFAHGLRSLIVLSSHWCFKDSSLGMVGRGHIFYHLGGVKLFWNLSLTSLRCGNLMNLSQLWSTMRKAPVISSERDEGALTAVIEFLSAFTLFLMILTAFLSLAQLQMGSNDPDVDRLDRAAAMGLDRLTSGEGWFVPLDESLDYGNATASWHHATAEELADGRVQAGLMQDYRLDFDRIAALHNVTEEGMAAGLGLDSDMTLYLKVQVEESSDPDRVSMVLFSGGTERGSAPSSSTAYRSFQQDGERLRVILEVHDGGRKNNQLHVTEVMARPSASGPEWIEVYNPNDFAIPLKGWSLNHVSGSTSSNLLLQSGVLSGKSVSIMTGDVSSQEVGNATHVLDLGQYSFLGVGQLDGLANGQGVLSLRYTQLAEITPSDVMRVEWGGNTELFMVTGQSLEWDGNNRFSSTSWNLEDDPTPGEYTPPA
;
A
#
# COMPACT_ATOMS: atom_id res chain seq x y z
N MET A 1 -67.03 35.14 -42.55
CA MET A 1 -66.83 36.58 -42.84
C MET A 1 -65.41 36.89 -42.35
N VAL A 2 -64.36 36.94 -43.17
CA VAL A 2 -64.08 37.64 -44.46
C VAL A 2 -63.48 39.05 -44.25
N SER A 3 -62.15 39.09 -44.30
CA SER A 3 -61.23 40.19 -44.67
C SER A 3 -59.80 39.60 -44.52
N LYS A 4 -58.88 39.47 -45.51
CA LYS A 4 -58.53 40.24 -46.74
C LYS A 4 -58.29 41.72 -46.42
N GLU A 5 -57.19 42.40 -46.76
CA GLU A 5 -55.93 42.04 -47.46
C GLU A 5 -54.80 43.01 -46.93
N GLU A 6 -53.57 43.17 -47.44
CA GLU A 6 -52.96 42.91 -48.76
C GLU A 6 -51.46 42.49 -48.68
N TYR A 7 -50.49 43.23 -49.25
CA TYR A 7 -49.09 42.84 -49.50
C TYR A 7 -48.05 43.97 -49.27
N HIS A 8 -46.78 43.60 -49.06
CA HIS A 8 -45.67 44.13 -49.89
C HIS A 8 -44.39 43.26 -49.84
N GLU A 9 -43.82 42.96 -51.02
CA GLU A 9 -42.56 42.20 -51.19
C GLU A 9 -41.32 43.10 -51.36
N SER A 10 -40.14 42.61 -50.95
CA SER A 10 -38.88 42.58 -51.74
C SER A 10 -37.72 42.00 -50.90
N SER A 11 -36.62 41.42 -51.40
CA SER A 11 -36.35 40.67 -52.66
C SER A 11 -34.88 40.18 -52.65
N VAL A 12 -34.58 39.00 -53.23
CA VAL A 12 -33.22 38.51 -53.64
C VAL A 12 -32.21 38.20 -52.51
N GLY A 13 -31.45 37.10 -52.52
CA GLY A 13 -31.43 35.95 -53.45
C GLY A 13 -30.33 34.92 -53.11
N ASP A 14 -30.40 33.75 -53.75
CA ASP A 14 -29.52 32.58 -53.54
C ASP A 14 -28.19 32.63 -54.31
N ALA A 15 -27.16 31.91 -53.84
CA ALA A 15 -26.34 30.99 -54.66
C ALA A 15 -25.25 30.21 -53.86
N GLU A 16 -25.22 28.90 -54.11
CA GLU A 16 -24.11 27.93 -54.17
C GLU A 16 -22.73 28.17 -53.50
N SER A 17 -22.21 27.13 -52.81
CA SER A 17 -20.88 26.49 -53.03
C SER A 17 -20.55 25.46 -51.91
N VAL A 18 -19.60 24.52 -51.97
CA VAL A 18 -18.91 23.72 -53.03
C VAL A 18 -18.22 22.53 -52.28
N ASN A 19 -18.12 21.33 -52.87
CA ASN A 19 -17.31 20.21 -52.33
C ASN A 19 -15.79 20.41 -52.56
N PRO A 20 -14.95 19.95 -51.62
CA PRO A 20 -13.76 19.14 -51.97
C PRO A 20 -13.64 17.90 -51.06
N SER A 21 -13.67 16.66 -51.56
CA SER A 21 -12.63 15.92 -52.33
C SER A 21 -11.58 15.21 -51.45
N GLU A 22 -11.63 13.87 -51.46
CA GLU A 22 -10.53 12.97 -51.07
C GLU A 22 -9.29 13.14 -51.97
N PRO A 23 -8.14 12.59 -51.56
CA PRO A 23 -7.26 11.94 -52.52
C PRO A 23 -6.86 10.51 -52.11
N ASP A 24 -6.77 9.65 -53.13
CA ASP A 24 -6.57 8.21 -53.06
C ASP A 24 -5.11 7.76 -53.34
N THR A 25 -4.71 6.66 -52.71
CA THR A 25 -3.78 5.60 -53.20
C THR A 25 -2.28 5.81 -53.54
N GLU A 26 -1.48 4.92 -52.92
CA GLU A 26 -0.42 4.04 -53.47
C GLU A 26 1.07 4.44 -53.74
N ALA A 27 1.93 3.68 -53.03
CA ALA A 27 3.05 2.84 -53.48
C ALA A 27 4.38 3.41 -54.05
N LEU A 28 5.50 3.17 -53.33
CA LEU A 28 6.72 2.41 -53.75
C LEU A 28 7.75 2.38 -52.59
N LEU A 29 8.11 1.26 -51.93
CA LEU A 29 8.95 0.09 -52.29
C LEU A 29 10.49 0.27 -52.20
N VAL A 30 11.13 -0.70 -51.53
CA VAL A 30 12.58 -1.00 -51.41
C VAL A 30 13.41 -0.12 -50.44
N GLY A 31 13.95 -0.75 -49.39
CA GLY A 31 14.83 -0.13 -48.39
C GLY A 31 16.30 -0.56 -48.47
N LEU A 32 17.11 -0.14 -47.49
CA LEU A 32 18.50 -0.61 -47.35
C LEU A 32 18.99 -0.59 -45.90
N VAL A 33 19.36 -1.79 -45.44
CA VAL A 33 20.24 -2.16 -44.33
C VAL A 33 21.08 -1.02 -43.69
N ARG A 34 20.95 -0.85 -42.37
CA ARG A 34 22.10 -0.58 -41.49
C ARG A 34 21.98 -1.29 -40.15
N SER A 35 22.97 -2.13 -39.87
CA SER A 35 23.10 -2.95 -38.67
C SER A 35 24.10 -2.35 -37.68
N ALA A 36 23.93 -2.73 -36.40
CA ALA A 36 24.87 -2.57 -35.27
C ALA A 36 24.96 -1.15 -34.63
N PRO A 37 25.43 -1.02 -33.35
CA PRO A 37 25.90 -2.08 -32.44
C PRO A 37 25.27 -2.08 -31.00
N ARG A 38 25.05 -3.29 -30.49
CA ARG A 38 25.56 -3.81 -29.20
C ARG A 38 25.87 -2.81 -28.06
N GLU A 39 25.06 -2.81 -26.99
CA GLU A 39 25.59 -2.70 -25.61
C GLU A 39 24.81 -3.58 -24.61
N GLU A 40 25.23 -4.84 -24.48
CA GLU A 40 24.69 -5.80 -23.50
C GLU A 40 25.30 -5.56 -22.11
N LYS A 41 24.68 -4.68 -21.30
CA LYS A 41 25.09 -4.48 -19.89
C LYS A 41 24.69 -5.67 -19.02
N ARG A 42 25.48 -6.76 -19.11
CA ARG A 42 25.51 -7.84 -18.12
C ARG A 42 25.89 -7.28 -16.75
N SER A 43 24.88 -7.03 -15.92
CA SER A 43 25.07 -6.79 -14.49
C SER A 43 25.80 -7.99 -13.87
N ARG A 44 27.03 -7.77 -13.40
CA ARG A 44 27.79 -8.76 -12.63
C ARG A 44 27.13 -8.93 -11.26
N ARG A 45 26.17 -9.85 -11.15
CA ARG A 45 25.81 -10.46 -9.86
C ARG A 45 27.04 -11.18 -9.29
N THR A 46 27.83 -10.48 -8.49
CA THR A 46 28.79 -11.10 -7.58
C THR A 46 28.02 -12.03 -6.65
N LYS A 47 28.36 -13.32 -6.65
CA LYS A 47 27.80 -14.31 -5.73
C LYS A 47 28.73 -14.40 -4.51
N PRO A 48 28.47 -13.73 -3.37
CA PRO A 48 29.30 -13.91 -2.17
C PRO A 48 29.17 -15.32 -1.58
N LYS A 49 28.08 -16.05 -1.91
CA LYS A 49 27.71 -17.34 -1.30
C LYS A 49 28.67 -18.51 -1.60
N LEU A 50 29.54 -18.46 -2.63
CA LEU A 50 30.49 -19.56 -2.89
C LEU A 50 31.83 -19.41 -2.16
N ALA A 51 32.36 -18.18 -2.08
CA ALA A 51 33.67 -17.94 -1.46
C ALA A 51 33.65 -18.22 0.04
N LEU A 52 32.59 -17.79 0.74
CA LEU A 52 32.46 -17.98 2.19
C LEU A 52 32.39 -19.47 2.58
N VAL A 53 31.64 -20.28 1.82
CA VAL A 53 31.52 -21.73 2.04
C VAL A 53 32.85 -22.45 1.76
N LEU A 54 33.60 -22.03 0.73
CA LEU A 54 34.92 -22.58 0.43
C LEU A 54 35.96 -22.28 1.52
N VAL A 55 35.95 -21.07 2.08
CA VAL A 55 36.83 -20.70 3.21
C VAL A 55 36.48 -21.52 4.46
N PHE A 56 35.19 -21.66 4.80
CA PHE A 56 34.75 -22.48 5.93
C PHE A 56 35.11 -23.96 5.76
N ALA A 57 34.92 -24.52 4.56
CA ALA A 57 35.28 -25.89 4.24
C ALA A 57 36.79 -26.15 4.25
N HIS A 58 37.62 -25.17 3.84
CA HIS A 58 39.07 -25.26 3.97
C HIS A 58 39.54 -25.19 5.43
N GLY A 59 38.96 -24.29 6.24
CA GLY A 59 39.25 -24.21 7.67
C GLY A 59 38.94 -25.52 8.39
N LEU A 60 37.75 -26.09 8.14
CA LEU A 60 37.35 -27.37 8.75
C LEU A 60 38.21 -28.55 8.27
N ARG A 61 38.62 -28.57 6.99
CA ARG A 61 39.58 -29.57 6.49
C ARG A 61 40.93 -29.47 7.17
N SER A 62 41.48 -28.27 7.34
CA SER A 62 42.77 -28.09 8.03
C SER A 62 42.69 -28.57 9.48
N LEU A 63 41.60 -28.28 10.20
CA LEU A 63 41.39 -28.74 11.57
C LEU A 63 41.33 -30.28 11.69
N ILE A 64 40.63 -30.94 10.76
CA ILE A 64 40.53 -32.41 10.71
C ILE A 64 41.87 -33.07 10.31
N VAL A 65 42.65 -32.44 9.42
CA VAL A 65 43.97 -32.95 9.00
C VAL A 65 45.01 -32.82 10.13
N LEU A 66 44.97 -31.75 10.93
CA LEU A 66 45.78 -31.66 12.14
C LEU A 66 45.36 -32.70 13.19
N SER A 67 44.05 -32.87 13.43
CA SER A 67 43.52 -33.89 14.37
C SER A 67 43.94 -35.32 13.99
N SER A 68 43.95 -35.66 12.70
CA SER A 68 44.29 -37.02 12.22
C SER A 68 45.79 -37.31 12.12
N HIS A 69 46.68 -36.30 12.18
CA HIS A 69 48.12 -36.52 12.31
C HIS A 69 48.56 -36.89 13.74
N TRP A 70 47.74 -36.59 14.76
CA TRP A 70 48.07 -36.80 16.17
C TRP A 70 47.44 -38.05 16.80
N CYS A 71 46.65 -38.81 16.04
CA CYS A 71 45.97 -40.01 16.54
C CYS A 71 46.28 -41.24 15.68
N PHE A 72 47.51 -41.78 15.77
CA PHE A 72 47.78 -43.23 15.61
C PHE A 72 49.21 -43.61 16.05
N LYS A 73 49.40 -43.79 17.36
CA LYS A 73 50.45 -44.66 17.91
C LYS A 73 49.87 -45.35 19.14
N ASP A 74 49.99 -46.68 19.17
CA ASP A 74 49.40 -47.60 20.15
C ASP A 74 47.87 -47.56 20.32
N SER A 75 47.19 -48.45 19.58
CA SER A 75 46.15 -49.34 20.14
C SER A 75 45.74 -50.41 19.13
N SER A 76 46.08 -51.67 19.42
CA SER A 76 45.64 -52.83 18.65
C SER A 76 44.26 -53.29 19.12
N LEU A 77 43.20 -52.93 18.39
CA LEU A 77 41.87 -53.56 18.53
C LEU A 77 41.09 -53.38 17.24
N GLY A 78 40.83 -54.48 16.52
CA GLY A 78 39.98 -54.47 15.35
C GLY A 78 38.52 -54.72 15.73
N MET A 79 37.59 -53.93 15.19
CA MET A 79 36.21 -54.35 14.97
C MET A 79 35.68 -53.74 13.67
N VAL A 80 34.92 -54.55 12.94
CA VAL A 80 34.23 -54.16 11.70
C VAL A 80 32.90 -53.50 12.08
N GLY A 81 32.64 -52.29 11.56
CA GLY A 81 31.37 -51.60 11.77
C GLY A 81 31.09 -50.55 10.69
N ARG A 82 30.09 -50.80 9.83
CA ARG A 82 29.54 -49.78 8.93
C ARG A 82 28.59 -48.87 9.73
N GLY A 83 29.00 -47.65 10.02
CA GLY A 83 28.11 -46.58 10.50
C GLY A 83 27.75 -45.64 9.36
N HIS A 84 26.48 -45.63 8.92
CA HIS A 84 25.94 -44.55 8.09
C HIS A 84 25.38 -43.46 9.02
N ILE A 85 25.90 -42.24 8.91
CA ILE A 85 25.33 -41.05 9.56
C ILE A 85 24.70 -40.19 8.46
N PHE A 86 23.38 -40.09 8.47
CA PHE A 86 22.62 -39.19 7.60
C PHE A 86 22.32 -37.89 8.35
N TYR A 87 22.65 -36.74 7.76
CA TYR A 87 22.06 -35.46 8.11
C TYR A 87 21.19 -34.97 6.96
N HIS A 88 19.95 -34.60 7.26
CA HIS A 88 18.96 -34.19 6.28
C HIS A 88 18.72 -32.67 6.41
N LEU A 89 19.20 -31.88 5.44
CA LEU A 89 18.79 -30.49 5.25
C LEU A 89 18.56 -30.22 3.75
N GLY A 90 17.40 -29.65 3.44
CA GLY A 90 17.16 -28.83 2.23
C GLY A 90 17.65 -29.34 0.87
N GLY A 91 16.91 -30.26 0.24
CA GLY A 91 16.54 -30.14 -1.17
C GLY A 91 17.60 -30.21 -2.29
N VAL A 92 18.89 -30.50 -2.02
CA VAL A 92 19.91 -30.63 -3.08
C VAL A 92 20.64 -31.97 -3.01
N LYS A 93 20.42 -32.85 -4.00
CA LYS A 93 21.21 -34.09 -4.19
C LYS A 93 22.57 -33.77 -4.84
N LEU A 94 23.62 -33.70 -4.03
CA LEU A 94 25.00 -33.71 -4.52
C LEU A 94 25.55 -35.15 -4.51
N PHE A 95 25.59 -35.78 -5.69
CA PHE A 95 26.32 -37.04 -5.88
C PHE A 95 27.83 -36.78 -5.84
N TRP A 96 28.53 -37.42 -4.91
CA TRP A 96 29.99 -37.55 -4.95
C TRP A 96 30.37 -39.02 -5.07
N ASN A 97 30.91 -39.37 -6.25
CA ASN A 97 31.35 -40.72 -6.56
C ASN A 97 32.86 -40.80 -6.29
N LEU A 98 33.25 -41.39 -5.16
CA LEU A 98 34.64 -41.52 -4.74
C LEU A 98 35.15 -42.94 -5.00
N SER A 99 35.84 -43.10 -6.14
CA SER A 99 36.63 -44.31 -6.42
C SER A 99 37.93 -44.25 -5.61
N LEU A 100 38.09 -45.16 -4.64
CA LEU A 100 39.38 -45.41 -4.00
C LEU A 100 40.23 -46.31 -4.89
N THR A 101 41.08 -45.71 -5.72
CA THR A 101 42.16 -46.43 -6.41
C THR A 101 43.27 -46.80 -5.43
N SER A 102 43.65 -48.08 -5.40
CA SER A 102 44.63 -48.60 -4.45
C SER A 102 46.05 -48.15 -4.79
N LEU A 103 46.77 -47.60 -3.82
CA LEU A 103 48.23 -47.50 -3.87
C LEU A 103 48.86 -48.79 -3.34
N ARG A 104 49.18 -49.72 -4.24
CA ARG A 104 50.20 -50.74 -3.97
C ARG A 104 51.57 -50.10 -4.19
N CYS A 105 52.47 -50.19 -3.21
CA CYS A 105 53.91 -50.11 -3.45
C CYS A 105 54.53 -51.45 -3.04
N GLY A 106 55.37 -52.02 -3.90
CA GLY A 106 55.85 -53.40 -3.79
C GLY A 106 57.16 -53.54 -3.00
N ASN A 107 57.41 -54.75 -2.51
CA ASN A 107 58.67 -55.14 -1.86
C ASN A 107 59.88 -55.00 -2.80
N LEU A 108 61.02 -54.64 -2.22
CA LEU A 108 62.32 -55.22 -2.57
C LEU A 108 63.14 -55.39 -1.28
N MET A 109 63.62 -56.61 -1.02
CA MET A 109 64.43 -56.96 0.15
C MET A 109 65.93 -56.80 -0.16
N ASN A 110 66.69 -56.26 0.79
CA ASN A 110 68.10 -56.63 1.06
C ASN A 110 68.43 -56.11 2.49
N LEU A 111 68.49 -56.90 3.57
CA LEU A 111 69.31 -58.08 3.88
C LEU A 111 70.78 -57.73 4.23
N SER A 112 70.97 -57.15 5.43
CA SER A 112 72.22 -57.23 6.20
C SER A 112 71.95 -57.03 7.71
N GLN A 113 72.58 -57.86 8.57
CA GLN A 113 72.66 -57.76 10.05
C GLN A 113 71.30 -57.76 10.80
N LEU A 114 70.80 -58.83 11.42
CA LEU A 114 71.39 -60.04 12.05
C LEU A 114 72.13 -59.76 13.38
N TRP A 115 71.64 -60.45 14.43
CA TRP A 115 72.02 -60.43 15.87
C TRP A 115 71.61 -59.18 16.68
N SER A 116 70.81 -59.20 17.76
CA SER A 116 70.39 -60.17 18.81
C SER A 116 71.07 -59.96 20.17
N THR A 117 70.26 -59.65 21.19
CA THR A 117 70.55 -59.70 22.64
C THR A 117 71.54 -58.62 23.17
N MET A 118 71.48 -58.12 24.41
CA MET A 118 70.69 -58.50 25.60
C MET A 118 70.04 -57.30 26.32
N ARG A 119 68.96 -57.62 27.04
CA ARG A 119 68.34 -56.91 28.17
C ARG A 119 69.25 -55.94 28.95
N LYS A 120 68.77 -54.70 29.12
CA LYS A 120 68.63 -54.08 30.45
C LYS A 120 67.22 -53.52 30.60
N ALA A 121 66.64 -53.74 31.77
CA ALA A 121 65.40 -53.12 32.24
C ALA A 121 65.66 -52.61 33.67
N PRO A 122 64.76 -51.81 34.25
CA PRO A 122 64.07 -50.67 33.68
C PRO A 122 64.54 -49.37 34.38
N VAL A 123 64.31 -48.21 33.77
CA VAL A 123 64.28 -46.93 34.52
C VAL A 123 62.86 -46.39 34.39
N ILE A 124 62.13 -46.41 35.51
CA ILE A 124 60.87 -45.68 35.63
C ILE A 124 61.27 -44.23 35.93
N SER A 125 61.54 -43.46 34.89
CA SER A 125 61.57 -42.01 34.98
C SER A 125 60.12 -41.51 34.94
N SER A 126 59.67 -40.94 36.05
CA SER A 126 58.46 -40.11 36.08
C SER A 126 58.76 -38.77 35.40
N GLU A 127 58.96 -38.81 34.08
CA GLU A 127 58.77 -37.63 33.26
C GLU A 127 57.27 -37.35 33.29
N ARG A 128 56.90 -36.27 33.97
CA ARG A 128 55.51 -35.79 33.96
C ARG A 128 55.12 -35.52 32.51
N ASP A 129 53.88 -35.83 32.18
CA ASP A 129 53.33 -35.73 30.83
C ASP A 129 53.03 -34.26 30.45
N GLU A 130 54.06 -33.41 30.54
CA GLU A 130 53.99 -31.98 30.23
C GLU A 130 53.71 -31.77 28.74
N GLY A 131 54.08 -32.73 27.87
CA GLY A 131 53.70 -32.75 26.46
C GLY A 131 52.19 -32.86 26.26
N ALA A 132 51.52 -33.82 26.91
CA ALA A 132 50.06 -33.92 26.84
C ALA A 132 49.36 -32.72 27.49
N LEU A 133 49.87 -32.24 28.63
CA LEU A 133 49.32 -31.05 29.30
C LEU A 133 49.43 -29.80 28.41
N THR A 134 50.59 -29.59 27.77
CA THR A 134 50.82 -28.47 26.84
C THR A 134 49.91 -28.58 25.62
N ALA A 135 49.76 -29.76 25.02
CA ALA A 135 48.85 -29.97 23.89
C ALA A 135 47.38 -29.70 24.25
N VAL A 136 46.94 -30.06 25.46
CA VAL A 136 45.59 -29.74 25.96
C VAL A 136 45.41 -28.24 26.21
N ILE A 137 46.42 -27.55 26.74
CA ILE A 137 46.40 -26.09 26.95
C ILE A 137 46.43 -25.34 25.60
N GLU A 138 47.23 -25.80 24.63
CA GLU A 138 47.27 -25.26 23.27
C GLU A 138 45.92 -25.45 22.57
N PHE A 139 45.31 -26.63 22.66
CA PHE A 139 43.97 -26.87 22.12
C PHE A 139 42.91 -25.99 22.80
N LEU A 140 42.91 -25.88 24.13
CA LEU A 140 41.95 -25.04 24.87
C LEU A 140 42.13 -23.54 24.59
N SER A 141 43.37 -23.05 24.48
CA SER A 141 43.64 -21.66 24.14
C SER A 141 43.29 -21.35 22.68
N ALA A 142 43.61 -22.23 21.74
CA ALA A 142 43.19 -22.10 20.34
C ALA A 142 41.66 -22.18 20.19
N PHE A 143 40.99 -23.08 20.91
CA PHE A 143 39.53 -23.22 20.88
C PHE A 143 38.80 -22.03 21.52
N THR A 144 39.28 -21.52 22.66
CA THR A 144 38.70 -20.31 23.29
C THR A 144 38.94 -19.07 22.44
N LEU A 145 40.12 -18.93 21.83
CA LEU A 145 40.42 -17.85 20.88
C LEU A 145 39.55 -17.96 19.61
N PHE A 146 39.35 -19.17 19.07
CA PHE A 146 38.42 -19.40 17.97
C PHE A 146 36.97 -19.03 18.34
N LEU A 147 36.49 -19.42 19.53
CA LEU A 147 35.16 -19.04 20.00
C LEU A 147 35.03 -17.53 20.19
N MET A 148 36.04 -16.84 20.73
CA MET A 148 36.06 -15.38 20.84
C MET A 148 36.03 -14.68 19.47
N ILE A 149 36.77 -15.20 18.47
CA ILE A 149 36.70 -14.68 17.10
C ILE A 149 35.33 -14.95 16.49
N LEU A 150 34.75 -16.14 16.70
CA LEU A 150 33.44 -16.50 16.16
C LEU A 150 32.32 -15.63 16.74
N THR A 151 32.31 -15.41 18.06
CA THR A 151 31.31 -14.53 18.70
C THR A 151 31.51 -13.08 18.28
N ALA A 152 32.74 -12.56 18.29
CA ALA A 152 33.03 -11.19 17.83
C ALA A 152 32.63 -10.98 16.35
N PHE A 153 32.89 -11.96 15.47
CA PHE A 153 32.49 -11.91 14.07
C PHE A 153 30.97 -11.94 13.90
N LEU A 154 30.26 -12.82 14.62
CA LEU A 154 28.79 -12.88 14.56
C LEU A 154 28.14 -11.59 15.09
N SER A 155 28.64 -11.03 16.18
CA SER A 155 28.18 -9.74 16.69
C SER A 155 28.46 -8.58 15.73
N LEU A 156 29.62 -8.56 15.06
CA LEU A 156 29.93 -7.55 14.05
C LEU A 156 29.05 -7.70 12.80
N ALA A 157 28.77 -8.94 12.37
CA ALA A 157 27.88 -9.21 11.24
C ALA A 157 26.44 -8.75 11.54
N GLN A 158 25.94 -8.96 12.75
CA GLN A 158 24.65 -8.45 13.21
C GLN A 158 24.62 -6.91 13.24
N LEU A 159 25.70 -6.26 13.67
CA LEU A 159 25.82 -4.79 13.64
C LEU A 159 25.89 -4.22 12.20
N GLN A 160 26.44 -4.95 11.23
CA GLN A 160 26.58 -4.47 9.85
C GLN A 160 25.38 -4.83 8.94
N MET A 161 24.68 -5.92 9.21
CA MET A 161 23.53 -6.36 8.40
C MET A 161 22.18 -6.01 9.03
N GLY A 162 22.16 -5.53 10.29
CA GLY A 162 20.94 -5.20 11.01
C GLY A 162 20.16 -6.43 11.48
N SER A 163 18.90 -6.21 11.87
CA SER A 163 17.96 -7.31 12.13
C SER A 163 17.56 -7.94 10.80
N ASN A 164 17.82 -9.24 10.61
CA ASN A 164 17.30 -10.00 9.47
C ASN A 164 15.84 -10.40 9.78
N ASP A 165 14.95 -9.40 9.75
CA ASP A 165 13.52 -9.57 9.92
C ASP A 165 12.82 -9.47 8.54
N PRO A 166 12.24 -10.56 8.02
CA PRO A 166 11.69 -10.59 6.67
C PRO A 166 10.46 -9.70 6.50
N ASP A 167 9.76 -9.35 7.57
CA ASP A 167 8.53 -8.55 7.52
C ASP A 167 8.87 -7.06 7.55
N VAL A 168 9.91 -6.66 8.31
CA VAL A 168 10.52 -5.32 8.20
C VAL A 168 11.16 -5.12 6.81
N ASP A 169 11.91 -6.11 6.30
CA ASP A 169 12.50 -6.08 4.94
C ASP A 169 11.46 -5.91 3.81
N ARG A 170 10.23 -6.40 4.03
CA ARG A 170 9.09 -6.20 3.12
C ARG A 170 8.56 -4.78 3.22
N LEU A 171 8.35 -4.29 4.43
CA LEU A 171 7.78 -2.97 4.70
C LEU A 171 8.70 -1.84 4.21
N ASP A 172 10.00 -1.94 4.47
CA ASP A 172 11.03 -1.02 3.94
C ASP A 172 11.05 -1.00 2.41
N ARG A 173 10.92 -2.17 1.79
CA ARG A 173 10.83 -2.27 0.32
C ARG A 173 9.54 -1.67 -0.21
N ALA A 174 8.42 -1.90 0.46
CA ALA A 174 7.11 -1.41 0.07
C ALA A 174 7.08 0.13 0.13
N ALA A 175 7.57 0.74 1.20
CA ALA A 175 7.70 2.20 1.31
C ALA A 175 8.65 2.78 0.25
N ALA A 176 9.83 2.18 0.05
CA ALA A 176 10.80 2.67 -0.93
C ALA A 176 10.32 2.53 -2.39
N MET A 177 9.71 1.39 -2.75
CA MET A 177 9.17 1.15 -4.10
C MET A 177 7.88 1.92 -4.36
N GLY A 178 7.01 2.05 -3.35
CA GLY A 178 5.78 2.84 -3.44
C GLY A 178 6.11 4.32 -3.67
N LEU A 179 7.04 4.88 -2.91
CA LEU A 179 7.48 6.26 -3.12
C LEU A 179 8.14 6.44 -4.49
N ASP A 180 8.97 5.49 -4.95
CA ASP A 180 9.57 5.59 -6.28
C ASP A 180 8.52 5.52 -7.38
N ARG A 181 7.52 4.63 -7.30
CA ARG A 181 6.36 4.59 -8.21
C ARG A 181 5.57 5.90 -8.23
N LEU A 182 5.32 6.49 -7.05
CA LEU A 182 4.63 7.76 -6.87
C LEU A 182 5.41 8.95 -7.45
N THR A 183 6.74 8.87 -7.50
CA THR A 183 7.64 10.01 -7.80
C THR A 183 8.62 9.77 -8.97
N SER A 184 8.33 8.80 -9.85
CA SER A 184 9.14 8.49 -11.04
C SER A 184 8.53 9.01 -12.35
N GLY A 185 7.25 9.40 -12.35
CA GLY A 185 6.57 9.94 -13.51
C GLY A 185 5.10 10.29 -13.24
N GLU A 186 4.35 10.43 -14.32
CA GLU A 186 2.96 10.89 -14.32
C GLU A 186 1.97 9.88 -13.74
N GLY A 187 2.34 8.59 -13.67
CA GLY A 187 1.41 7.52 -13.33
C GLY A 187 0.55 7.09 -14.52
N TRP A 188 -0.46 6.27 -14.25
CA TRP A 188 -1.31 5.67 -15.28
C TRP A 188 -2.64 5.20 -14.70
N PHE A 189 -3.73 5.36 -15.44
CA PHE A 189 -5.07 4.87 -15.10
C PHE A 189 -5.59 3.97 -16.23
N VAL A 190 -6.12 2.81 -15.83
CA VAL A 190 -6.80 1.84 -16.70
C VAL A 190 -8.28 1.83 -16.30
N PRO A 191 -9.21 2.33 -17.12
CA PRO A 191 -10.64 2.30 -16.80
C PRO A 191 -11.17 0.86 -16.77
N LEU A 192 -12.30 0.68 -16.08
CA LEU A 192 -13.07 -0.56 -16.07
C LEU A 192 -14.31 -0.39 -16.96
N ASP A 193 -14.52 -1.33 -17.87
CA ASP A 193 -15.78 -1.53 -18.60
C ASP A 193 -16.29 -2.95 -18.24
N GLU A 194 -16.51 -3.86 -19.20
CA GLU A 194 -16.70 -5.29 -18.87
C GLU A 194 -15.44 -5.94 -18.26
N SER A 195 -14.27 -5.37 -18.55
CA SER A 195 -12.97 -5.74 -17.99
C SER A 195 -12.01 -4.54 -18.02
N LEU A 196 -10.77 -4.71 -17.55
CA LEU A 196 -9.78 -3.63 -17.55
C LEU A 196 -9.39 -3.25 -18.98
N ASP A 197 -9.77 -2.04 -19.40
CA ASP A 197 -9.53 -1.56 -20.75
C ASP A 197 -8.13 -0.90 -20.85
N TYR A 198 -7.15 -1.73 -21.14
CA TYR A 198 -5.78 -1.30 -21.42
C TYR A 198 -5.64 -0.45 -22.71
N GLY A 199 -6.65 -0.40 -23.57
CA GLY A 199 -6.65 0.37 -24.81
C GLY A 199 -6.96 1.86 -24.59
N ASN A 200 -7.93 2.15 -23.73
CA ASN A 200 -8.30 3.52 -23.33
C ASN A 200 -7.53 4.04 -22.09
N ALA A 201 -6.50 3.33 -21.67
CA ALA A 201 -5.71 3.69 -20.50
C ALA A 201 -4.85 4.95 -20.75
N THR A 202 -4.64 5.78 -19.72
CA THR A 202 -4.11 7.14 -19.85
C THR A 202 -3.21 7.58 -18.69
N ALA A 203 -2.27 8.49 -18.95
CA ALA A 203 -1.47 9.15 -17.92
C ALA A 203 -2.25 10.30 -17.23
N SER A 204 -3.35 10.79 -17.81
CA SER A 204 -4.19 11.87 -17.29
C SER A 204 -5.21 11.40 -16.24
N TRP A 205 -4.78 10.52 -15.33
CA TRP A 205 -5.64 9.96 -14.28
C TRP A 205 -6.26 11.01 -13.36
N HIS A 206 -5.62 12.18 -13.23
CA HIS A 206 -6.06 13.30 -12.40
C HIS A 206 -7.30 14.03 -12.93
N HIS A 207 -7.75 13.74 -14.16
CA HIS A 207 -9.02 14.22 -14.71
C HIS A 207 -10.18 13.24 -14.53
N ALA A 208 -9.92 12.00 -14.09
CA ALA A 208 -10.97 11.03 -13.84
C ALA A 208 -11.70 11.33 -12.51
N THR A 209 -12.99 11.00 -12.48
CA THR A 209 -13.83 11.11 -11.29
C THR A 209 -13.45 10.08 -10.22
N ALA A 210 -13.89 10.31 -8.97
CA ALA A 210 -13.61 9.38 -7.88
C ALA A 210 -14.25 7.99 -8.09
N GLU A 211 -15.37 7.91 -8.81
CA GLU A 211 -16.05 6.66 -9.16
C GLU A 211 -15.24 5.87 -10.22
N GLU A 212 -14.88 6.52 -11.34
CA GLU A 212 -14.03 5.91 -12.37
C GLU A 212 -12.69 5.41 -11.82
N LEU A 213 -12.06 6.19 -10.94
CA LEU A 213 -10.78 5.84 -10.29
C LEU A 213 -10.88 4.67 -9.30
N ALA A 214 -12.05 4.48 -8.68
CA ALA A 214 -12.29 3.38 -7.74
C ALA A 214 -12.63 2.06 -8.43
N ASP A 215 -13.36 2.11 -9.55
CA ASP A 215 -13.71 0.92 -10.34
C ASP A 215 -12.54 0.44 -11.22
N GLY A 216 -11.78 1.37 -11.79
CA GLY A 216 -10.60 1.06 -12.61
C GLY A 216 -9.35 0.67 -11.80
N ARG A 217 -8.17 0.83 -12.43
CA ARG A 217 -6.87 0.73 -11.75
C ARG A 217 -6.03 1.97 -12.00
N VAL A 218 -5.77 2.73 -10.93
CA VAL A 218 -4.87 3.87 -10.93
C VAL A 218 -3.54 3.51 -10.26
N GLN A 219 -2.42 3.74 -10.95
CA GLN A 219 -1.11 3.93 -10.34
C GLN A 219 -0.86 5.45 -10.35
N ALA A 220 -1.17 6.13 -9.24
CA ALA A 220 -0.98 7.57 -9.16
C ALA A 220 0.53 7.92 -9.20
N GLY A 221 0.87 8.92 -9.99
CA GLY A 221 2.21 9.49 -10.09
C GLY A 221 2.11 11.01 -10.04
N LEU A 222 2.97 11.65 -9.26
CA LEU A 222 2.85 13.08 -8.93
C LEU A 222 3.76 13.97 -9.81
N MET A 223 4.47 13.38 -10.78
CA MET A 223 5.49 14.09 -11.54
C MET A 223 5.03 14.38 -12.97
N GLN A 224 5.15 15.63 -13.42
CA GLN A 224 5.07 16.03 -14.82
C GLN A 224 6.30 16.88 -15.17
N ASP A 225 6.90 16.68 -16.34
CA ASP A 225 8.09 17.43 -16.81
C ASP A 225 9.24 17.55 -15.76
N TYR A 226 9.46 16.47 -15.00
CA TYR A 226 10.44 16.38 -13.90
C TYR A 226 10.17 17.30 -12.69
N ARG A 227 8.96 17.85 -12.57
CA ARG A 227 8.46 18.66 -11.45
C ARG A 227 7.30 17.94 -10.74
N LEU A 228 7.02 18.31 -9.49
CA LEU A 228 5.77 17.93 -8.83
C LEU A 228 4.62 18.74 -9.43
N ASP A 229 3.59 18.03 -9.87
CA ASP A 229 2.36 18.56 -10.46
C ASP A 229 1.30 18.75 -9.37
N PHE A 230 0.86 19.99 -9.17
CA PHE A 230 -0.12 20.35 -8.13
C PHE A 230 -1.53 19.86 -8.46
N ASP A 231 -1.91 19.77 -9.73
CA ASP A 231 -3.24 19.29 -10.13
C ASP A 231 -3.37 17.78 -9.84
N ARG A 232 -2.27 17.04 -10.04
CA ARG A 232 -2.17 15.62 -9.61
C ARG A 232 -2.20 15.46 -8.10
N ILE A 233 -1.57 16.37 -7.33
CA ILE A 233 -1.64 16.33 -5.86
C ILE A 233 -3.07 16.60 -5.39
N ALA A 234 -3.78 17.57 -5.96
CA ALA A 234 -5.18 17.85 -5.65
C ALA A 234 -6.10 16.66 -6.03
N ALA A 235 -5.86 16.04 -7.19
CA ALA A 235 -6.63 14.88 -7.65
C ALA A 235 -6.45 13.61 -6.79
N LEU A 236 -5.46 13.55 -5.88
CA LEU A 236 -5.38 12.49 -4.87
C LEU A 236 -6.65 12.43 -3.99
N HIS A 237 -7.38 13.54 -3.84
CA HIS A 237 -8.66 13.56 -3.14
C HIS A 237 -9.74 12.70 -3.83
N ASN A 238 -9.63 12.42 -5.13
CA ASN A 238 -10.53 11.50 -5.82
C ASN A 238 -10.07 10.03 -5.74
N VAL A 239 -8.84 9.75 -5.29
CA VAL A 239 -8.31 8.39 -5.19
C VAL A 239 -8.71 7.78 -3.84
N THR A 240 -9.12 6.51 -3.82
CA THR A 240 -9.37 5.77 -2.56
C THR A 240 -8.05 5.24 -1.97
N GLU A 241 -7.93 5.14 -0.65
CA GLU A 241 -6.72 4.58 0.00
C GLU A 241 -6.36 3.18 -0.55
N GLU A 242 -7.38 2.36 -0.83
CA GLU A 242 -7.21 1.01 -1.39
C GLU A 242 -6.76 1.03 -2.85
N GLY A 243 -7.32 1.91 -3.68
CA GLY A 243 -6.86 2.15 -5.05
C GLY A 243 -5.41 2.63 -5.09
N MET A 244 -5.06 3.57 -4.19
CA MET A 244 -3.69 4.06 -4.03
C MET A 244 -2.73 2.94 -3.62
N ALA A 245 -3.07 2.13 -2.61
CA ALA A 245 -2.25 1.01 -2.15
C ALA A 245 -2.04 -0.05 -3.24
N ALA A 246 -3.10 -0.44 -3.95
CA ALA A 246 -3.04 -1.38 -5.06
C ALA A 246 -2.21 -0.80 -6.24
N GLY A 247 -2.36 0.49 -6.53
CA GLY A 247 -1.59 1.21 -7.55
C GLY A 247 -0.10 1.28 -7.25
N LEU A 248 0.27 1.52 -6.00
CA LEU A 248 1.66 1.43 -5.54
C LEU A 248 2.16 0.00 -5.44
N GLY A 249 1.31 -1.01 -5.64
CA GLY A 249 1.64 -2.43 -5.57
C GLY A 249 2.09 -2.86 -4.17
N LEU A 250 1.40 -2.37 -3.14
CA LEU A 250 1.51 -2.87 -1.76
C LEU A 250 0.73 -4.19 -1.63
N ASP A 251 1.08 -5.01 -0.64
CA ASP A 251 0.34 -6.23 -0.33
C ASP A 251 -1.01 -5.87 0.34
N SER A 252 -2.03 -6.73 0.23
CA SER A 252 -3.43 -6.41 0.60
C SER A 252 -3.69 -6.22 2.10
N ASP A 253 -2.74 -6.64 2.93
CA ASP A 253 -2.70 -6.46 4.38
C ASP A 253 -1.97 -5.17 4.79
N MET A 254 -1.25 -4.50 3.89
CA MET A 254 -0.59 -3.23 4.16
C MET A 254 -1.55 -2.05 4.02
N THR A 255 -1.42 -1.07 4.91
CA THR A 255 -2.04 0.26 4.74
C THR A 255 -0.97 1.31 4.49
N LEU A 256 -1.37 2.54 4.14
CA LEU A 256 -0.43 3.64 3.90
C LEU A 256 -0.90 4.94 4.52
N TYR A 257 0.06 5.83 4.76
CA TYR A 257 -0.18 7.25 5.00
C TYR A 257 0.72 8.07 4.08
N LEU A 258 0.12 8.98 3.33
CA LEU A 258 0.78 9.85 2.37
C LEU A 258 0.66 11.30 2.82
N LYS A 259 1.80 11.97 2.98
CA LYS A 259 1.86 13.40 3.26
C LYS A 259 2.69 14.13 2.19
N VAL A 260 2.12 15.18 1.64
CA VAL A 260 2.81 16.12 0.73
C VAL A 260 2.76 17.50 1.38
N GLN A 261 3.92 18.12 1.59
CA GLN A 261 4.03 19.42 2.27
C GLN A 261 5.12 20.31 1.67
N VAL A 262 4.93 21.62 1.78
CA VAL A 262 5.97 22.63 1.54
C VAL A 262 6.79 22.78 2.81
N GLU A 263 8.09 22.52 2.76
CA GLU A 263 8.98 22.65 3.92
C GLU A 263 9.61 24.05 4.03
N GLU A 264 10.00 24.60 2.88
CA GLU A 264 10.64 25.91 2.76
C GLU A 264 10.05 26.60 1.54
N SER A 265 9.74 27.89 1.68
CA SER A 265 9.27 28.75 0.58
C SER A 265 9.81 30.16 0.81
N SER A 266 9.89 30.95 -0.27
CA SER A 266 10.08 32.41 -0.17
C SER A 266 8.80 33.14 0.26
N ASP A 267 7.64 32.50 0.13
CA ASP A 267 6.35 33.02 0.57
C ASP A 267 6.07 32.52 2.01
N PRO A 268 5.97 33.41 3.02
CA PRO A 268 5.75 33.00 4.41
C PRO A 268 4.43 32.24 4.61
N ASP A 269 3.39 32.52 3.82
CA ASP A 269 2.07 31.90 3.97
C ASP A 269 2.06 30.45 3.46
N ARG A 270 3.05 30.07 2.65
CA ARG A 270 3.23 28.69 2.12
C ARG A 270 4.17 27.85 2.97
N VAL A 271 4.92 28.42 3.93
CA VAL A 271 5.86 27.66 4.77
C VAL A 271 5.10 26.68 5.68
N SER A 272 5.47 25.40 5.65
CA SER A 272 4.78 24.30 6.35
C SER A 272 3.35 24.01 5.85
N MET A 273 2.93 24.57 4.72
CA MET A 273 1.63 24.26 4.11
C MET A 273 1.57 22.77 3.74
N VAL A 274 0.50 22.11 4.19
CA VAL A 274 0.19 20.72 3.82
C VAL A 274 -0.67 20.77 2.56
N LEU A 275 -0.20 20.09 1.51
CA LEU A 275 -0.89 19.99 0.22
C LEU A 275 -1.74 18.72 0.12
N PHE A 276 -1.37 17.67 0.87
CA PHE A 276 -2.14 16.44 1.03
C PHE A 276 -1.71 15.70 2.32
N SER A 277 -2.64 15.10 3.06
CA SER A 277 -2.34 14.33 4.28
C SER A 277 -3.37 13.21 4.54
N GLY A 278 -3.32 12.13 3.74
CA GLY A 278 -4.32 11.06 3.77
C GLY A 278 -3.79 9.68 4.12
N GLY A 279 -4.66 8.84 4.67
CA GLY A 279 -4.44 7.40 4.87
C GLY A 279 -4.65 6.93 6.30
N THR A 280 -4.30 5.66 6.55
CA THR A 280 -4.38 5.04 7.87
C THR A 280 -3.34 5.62 8.83
N GLU A 281 -3.74 6.06 10.02
CA GLU A 281 -2.79 6.58 11.02
C GLU A 281 -1.83 5.49 11.54
N ARG A 282 -0.54 5.85 11.62
CA ARG A 282 0.53 5.03 12.21
C ARG A 282 0.18 4.43 13.57
N GLY A 283 -0.53 5.18 14.42
CA GLY A 283 -0.90 4.75 15.77
C GLY A 283 -1.82 3.53 15.83
N SER A 284 -2.41 3.13 14.70
CA SER A 284 -3.29 1.97 14.59
C SER A 284 -2.57 0.66 14.22
N ALA A 285 -1.29 0.71 13.86
CA ALA A 285 -0.53 -0.44 13.33
C ALA A 285 0.65 -0.85 14.24
N PRO A 286 1.01 -2.15 14.28
CA PRO A 286 2.15 -2.66 15.05
C PRO A 286 3.53 -2.25 14.49
N SER A 287 3.65 -2.09 13.17
CA SER A 287 4.90 -1.79 12.49
C SER A 287 4.69 -0.81 11.33
N SER A 288 5.72 -0.02 11.04
CA SER A 288 5.70 1.10 10.07
C SER A 288 7.07 1.27 9.41
N SER A 289 7.11 1.53 8.10
CA SER A 289 8.31 2.04 7.43
C SER A 289 7.99 3.31 6.66
N THR A 290 8.93 4.26 6.65
CA THR A 290 8.74 5.59 6.05
C THR A 290 9.82 5.86 5.00
N ALA A 291 9.39 6.20 3.80
CA ALA A 291 10.24 6.74 2.74
C ALA A 291 9.85 8.20 2.46
N TYR A 292 10.81 9.05 2.11
CA TYR A 292 10.52 10.41 1.66
C TYR A 292 11.45 10.85 0.52
N ARG A 293 10.95 11.75 -0.33
CA ARG A 293 11.69 12.42 -1.41
C ARG A 293 11.41 13.91 -1.34
N SER A 294 12.45 14.72 -1.46
CA SER A 294 12.34 16.18 -1.50
C SER A 294 12.64 16.73 -2.87
N PHE A 295 11.89 17.77 -3.24
CA PHE A 295 11.94 18.44 -4.53
C PHE A 295 12.26 19.91 -4.31
N GLN A 296 12.98 20.50 -5.26
CA GLN A 296 13.30 21.93 -5.28
C GLN A 296 12.74 22.49 -6.58
N GLN A 297 11.65 23.26 -6.50
CA GLN A 297 11.01 23.89 -7.67
C GLN A 297 10.47 25.26 -7.30
N ASP A 298 10.59 26.21 -8.23
CA ASP A 298 9.96 27.55 -8.14
C ASP A 298 10.23 28.35 -6.86
N GLY A 299 11.37 28.08 -6.19
CA GLY A 299 11.78 28.73 -4.95
C GLY A 299 11.40 27.96 -3.67
N GLU A 300 10.74 26.80 -3.79
CA GLU A 300 10.24 26.00 -2.68
C GLU A 300 10.94 24.64 -2.56
N ARG A 301 11.17 24.20 -1.32
CA ARG A 301 11.47 22.80 -1.00
C ARG A 301 10.19 22.08 -0.62
N LEU A 302 9.70 21.20 -1.48
CA LEU A 302 8.59 20.28 -1.15
C LEU A 302 9.12 18.96 -0.62
N ARG A 303 8.33 18.26 0.19
CA ARG A 303 8.59 16.87 0.62
C ARG A 303 7.35 16.01 0.43
N VAL A 304 7.53 14.90 -0.26
CA VAL A 304 6.59 13.77 -0.33
C VAL A 304 7.07 12.73 0.66
N ILE A 305 6.20 12.31 1.57
CA ILE A 305 6.45 11.30 2.61
C ILE A 305 5.41 10.19 2.41
N LEU A 306 5.87 8.97 2.19
CA LEU A 306 5.04 7.78 2.19
C LEU A 306 5.43 6.91 3.40
N GLU A 307 4.49 6.72 4.31
CA GLU A 307 4.56 5.70 5.35
C GLU A 307 3.72 4.49 4.91
N VAL A 308 4.25 3.29 5.11
CA VAL A 308 3.56 2.02 4.86
C VAL A 308 3.52 1.24 6.16
N HIS A 309 2.36 0.69 6.48
CA HIS A 309 2.09 0.00 7.74
C HIS A 309 1.77 -1.48 7.50
N ASP A 310 2.17 -2.32 8.45
CA ASP A 310 1.72 -3.71 8.54
C ASP A 310 0.33 -3.73 9.20
N GLY A 311 -0.74 -3.82 8.40
CA GLY A 311 -2.10 -3.62 8.88
C GLY A 311 -2.41 -2.17 9.27
N GLY A 312 -3.26 -2.01 10.28
CA GLY A 312 -3.81 -0.73 10.74
C GLY A 312 -5.33 -0.66 10.59
N ARG A 313 -5.96 0.33 11.22
CA ARG A 313 -7.41 0.59 11.12
C ARG A 313 -7.64 1.78 10.19
N LYS A 314 -8.11 1.50 8.98
CA LYS A 314 -8.48 2.52 7.98
C LYS A 314 -9.41 3.56 8.59
N ASN A 315 -9.08 4.84 8.44
CA ASN A 315 -9.89 5.93 8.96
C ASN A 315 -11.01 6.30 7.97
N ASN A 316 -12.04 5.46 7.92
CA ASN A 316 -13.23 5.70 7.10
C ASN A 316 -14.27 6.46 7.92
N GLN A 317 -14.00 7.69 8.33
CA GLN A 317 -14.99 8.55 9.00
C GLN A 317 -15.75 9.39 7.98
N LEU A 318 -17.08 9.42 8.07
CA LEU A 318 -17.96 10.34 7.34
C LEU A 318 -18.85 11.03 8.37
N HIS A 319 -19.14 12.30 8.15
CA HIS A 319 -19.99 13.10 9.03
C HIS A 319 -21.28 13.45 8.30
N VAL A 320 -22.44 13.21 8.93
CA VAL A 320 -23.69 13.83 8.50
C VAL A 320 -23.65 15.26 9.02
N THR A 321 -23.76 16.25 8.14
CA THR A 321 -23.59 17.66 8.49
C THR A 321 -24.93 18.37 8.62
N GLU A 322 -25.90 18.02 7.78
CA GLU A 322 -27.25 18.58 7.83
C GLU A 322 -28.32 17.55 7.40
N VAL A 323 -29.53 17.63 7.96
CA VAL A 323 -30.66 16.74 7.61
C VAL A 323 -31.95 17.52 7.40
N MET A 324 -32.53 17.41 6.20
CA MET A 324 -33.85 17.91 5.84
C MET A 324 -34.86 16.76 5.79
N ALA A 325 -35.57 16.53 6.91
CA ALA A 325 -36.66 15.56 6.95
C ALA A 325 -38.03 16.16 6.53
N ARG A 326 -38.15 17.49 6.42
CA ARG A 326 -39.45 18.15 6.20
C ARG A 326 -39.37 19.33 5.22
N PRO A 327 -39.01 19.08 3.95
CA PRO A 327 -38.81 20.11 2.94
C PRO A 327 -40.05 20.99 2.75
N SER A 328 -39.83 22.26 2.41
CA SER A 328 -40.89 23.17 2.00
C SER A 328 -41.33 22.90 0.55
N ALA A 329 -42.46 23.50 0.14
CA ALA A 329 -42.92 23.54 -1.25
C ALA A 329 -43.01 22.19 -2.01
N SER A 330 -43.13 21.05 -1.32
CA SER A 330 -43.09 19.69 -1.91
C SER A 330 -41.73 19.30 -2.54
N GLY A 331 -40.63 19.89 -2.07
CA GLY A 331 -39.28 19.45 -2.41
C GLY A 331 -38.91 18.05 -1.88
N PRO A 332 -37.68 17.58 -2.15
CA PRO A 332 -37.18 16.30 -1.65
C PRO A 332 -36.64 16.38 -0.22
N GLU A 333 -36.76 15.28 0.52
CA GLU A 333 -35.96 15.07 1.72
C GLU A 333 -34.50 14.89 1.34
N TRP A 334 -33.57 15.34 2.19
CA TRP A 334 -32.14 15.18 1.95
C TRP A 334 -31.31 15.07 3.22
N ILE A 335 -30.13 14.47 3.05
CA ILE A 335 -29.10 14.28 4.07
C ILE A 335 -27.79 14.75 3.45
N GLU A 336 -27.13 15.73 4.06
CA GLU A 336 -25.80 16.16 3.66
C GLU A 336 -24.72 15.38 4.42
N VAL A 337 -23.68 14.97 3.69
CA VAL A 337 -22.57 14.17 4.20
C VAL A 337 -21.24 14.78 3.76
N TYR A 338 -20.38 15.07 4.74
CA TYR A 338 -19.01 15.53 4.52
C TYR A 338 -18.00 14.39 4.72
N ASN A 339 -17.01 14.30 3.82
CA ASN A 339 -15.84 13.43 3.99
C ASN A 339 -14.65 14.24 4.56
N PRO A 340 -14.35 14.14 5.87
CA PRO A 340 -13.24 14.85 6.50
C PRO A 340 -11.84 14.34 6.08
N ASN A 341 -11.74 13.19 5.42
CA ASN A 341 -10.45 12.56 5.09
C ASN A 341 -9.89 13.13 3.78
N ASP A 342 -8.58 13.01 3.59
CA ASP A 342 -7.93 13.44 2.36
C ASP A 342 -8.09 12.42 1.22
N PHE A 343 -8.34 11.13 1.49
CA PHE A 343 -8.67 10.15 0.43
C PHE A 343 -10.18 10.02 0.23
N ALA A 344 -10.57 9.59 -0.97
CA ALA A 344 -11.94 9.23 -1.29
C ALA A 344 -12.39 7.98 -0.51
N ILE A 345 -13.66 7.95 -0.08
CA ILE A 345 -14.29 6.84 0.62
C ILE A 345 -15.31 6.15 -0.29
N PRO A 346 -15.14 4.85 -0.61
CA PRO A 346 -16.20 4.08 -1.26
C PRO A 346 -17.34 3.82 -0.27
N LEU A 347 -18.59 3.99 -0.74
CA LEU A 347 -19.80 3.85 0.08
C LEU A 347 -20.22 2.38 0.28
N LYS A 348 -19.56 1.43 -0.39
CA LYS A 348 -19.80 0.00 -0.20
C LYS A 348 -19.56 -0.42 1.26
N GLY A 349 -20.63 -0.89 1.92
CA GLY A 349 -20.60 -1.31 3.34
C GLY A 349 -21.04 -0.21 4.32
N TRP A 350 -21.28 1.01 3.84
CA TRP A 350 -22.00 2.03 4.58
C TRP A 350 -23.50 1.77 4.53
N SER A 351 -24.21 2.18 5.58
CA SER A 351 -25.66 2.07 5.65
C SER A 351 -26.29 3.21 6.42
N LEU A 352 -27.51 3.57 6.02
CA LEU A 352 -28.37 4.52 6.73
C LEU A 352 -29.50 3.75 7.38
N ASN A 353 -29.74 3.97 8.67
CA ASN A 353 -30.91 3.45 9.37
C ASN A 353 -31.69 4.61 9.98
N HIS A 354 -32.95 4.75 9.61
CA HIS A 354 -33.88 5.67 10.24
C HIS A 354 -34.89 4.86 11.08
N VAL A 355 -35.15 5.32 12.31
CA VAL A 355 -36.08 4.70 13.26
C VAL A 355 -37.02 5.75 13.82
N SER A 356 -38.32 5.47 13.80
CA SER A 356 -39.35 6.29 14.46
C SER A 356 -40.45 5.41 15.06
N GLY A 357 -40.57 5.46 16.39
CA GLY A 357 -41.51 4.62 17.13
C GLY A 357 -41.25 3.12 16.90
N SER A 358 -42.18 2.44 16.23
CA SER A 358 -42.07 1.03 15.84
C SER A 358 -41.60 0.81 14.38
N THR A 359 -41.41 1.89 13.62
CA THR A 359 -41.00 1.83 12.21
C THR A 359 -39.48 1.96 12.11
N SER A 360 -38.87 1.17 11.23
CA SER A 360 -37.43 1.21 10.95
C SER A 360 -37.19 0.98 9.46
N SER A 361 -36.50 1.91 8.79
CA SER A 361 -35.99 1.76 7.44
C SER A 361 -34.47 1.60 7.47
N ASN A 362 -33.92 0.74 6.63
CA ASN A 362 -32.48 0.47 6.58
C ASN A 362 -32.05 0.33 5.12
N LEU A 363 -31.06 1.12 4.71
CA LEU A 363 -30.48 1.12 3.38
C LEU A 363 -28.99 0.78 3.48
N LEU A 364 -28.57 -0.30 2.84
CA LEU A 364 -27.15 -0.62 2.63
C LEU A 364 -26.70 -0.04 1.29
N LEU A 365 -25.71 0.83 1.32
CA LEU A 365 -25.08 1.39 0.12
C LEU A 365 -24.12 0.35 -0.48
N GLN A 366 -24.27 0.10 -1.78
CA GLN A 366 -23.55 -0.96 -2.51
C GLN A 366 -22.49 -0.41 -3.48
N SER A 367 -22.66 0.84 -3.93
CA SER A 367 -21.83 1.56 -4.90
C SER A 367 -21.75 3.05 -4.52
N GLY A 368 -21.02 3.85 -5.31
CA GLY A 368 -20.76 5.26 -5.06
C GLY A 368 -19.47 5.51 -4.25
N VAL A 369 -18.87 6.67 -4.47
CA VAL A 369 -17.59 7.09 -3.87
C VAL A 369 -17.66 8.57 -3.53
N LEU A 370 -17.31 8.94 -2.30
CA LEU A 370 -17.24 10.35 -1.89
C LEU A 370 -15.78 10.82 -1.88
N SER A 371 -15.45 11.86 -2.63
CA SER A 371 -14.10 12.44 -2.68
C SER A 371 -13.64 12.92 -1.31
N GLY A 372 -12.33 12.91 -1.06
CA GLY A 372 -11.72 13.52 0.11
C GLY A 372 -12.02 15.03 0.19
N LYS A 373 -12.20 15.55 1.41
CA LYS A 373 -12.56 16.95 1.70
C LYS A 373 -13.82 17.47 0.97
N SER A 374 -14.70 16.59 0.50
CA SER A 374 -15.90 16.97 -0.26
C SER A 374 -17.18 16.89 0.56
N VAL A 375 -18.12 17.76 0.22
CA VAL A 375 -19.53 17.72 0.68
C VAL A 375 -20.36 16.98 -0.37
N SER A 376 -21.31 16.17 0.08
CA SER A 376 -22.14 15.31 -0.77
C SER A 376 -23.59 15.33 -0.29
N ILE A 377 -24.55 15.36 -1.21
CA ILE A 377 -25.98 15.38 -0.88
C ILE A 377 -26.60 14.04 -1.25
N MET A 378 -27.32 13.44 -0.31
CA MET A 378 -28.19 12.28 -0.54
C MET A 378 -29.63 12.78 -0.54
N THR A 379 -30.40 12.57 -1.61
CA THR A 379 -31.71 13.21 -1.82
C THR A 379 -32.80 12.24 -2.28
N GLY A 380 -34.06 12.53 -1.96
CA GLY A 380 -35.23 11.81 -2.46
C GLY A 380 -35.60 12.10 -3.93
N ASP A 381 -35.09 13.18 -4.53
CA ASP A 381 -35.21 13.45 -5.97
C ASP A 381 -34.09 14.40 -6.45
N VAL A 382 -33.18 13.86 -7.27
CA VAL A 382 -32.05 14.61 -7.85
C VAL A 382 -32.53 15.75 -8.78
N SER A 383 -33.72 15.65 -9.37
CA SER A 383 -34.19 16.63 -10.36
C SER A 383 -34.74 17.93 -9.75
N SER A 384 -35.09 17.92 -8.46
CA SER A 384 -35.60 19.08 -7.72
C SER A 384 -34.73 19.51 -6.52
N GLN A 385 -33.63 18.80 -6.25
CA GLN A 385 -32.68 19.12 -5.19
C GLN A 385 -31.84 20.37 -5.54
N GLU A 386 -31.75 21.32 -4.62
CA GLU A 386 -30.71 22.36 -4.65
C GLU A 386 -29.39 21.77 -4.12
N VAL A 387 -28.29 21.97 -4.85
CA VAL A 387 -27.04 21.22 -4.64
C VAL A 387 -25.86 22.04 -4.11
N GLY A 388 -25.97 23.37 -4.09
CA GLY A 388 -24.89 24.27 -3.65
C GLY A 388 -23.54 23.94 -4.28
N ASN A 389 -22.51 23.84 -3.44
CA ASN A 389 -21.16 23.42 -3.79
C ASN A 389 -20.91 21.89 -3.57
N ALA A 390 -21.94 21.07 -3.41
CA ALA A 390 -21.78 19.62 -3.23
C ALA A 390 -21.12 18.97 -4.45
N THR A 391 -20.11 18.13 -4.21
CA THR A 391 -19.35 17.43 -5.25
C THR A 391 -20.08 16.19 -5.78
N HIS A 392 -20.85 15.53 -4.92
CA HIS A 392 -21.57 14.28 -5.24
C HIS A 392 -23.04 14.40 -4.86
N VAL A 393 -23.93 13.89 -5.72
CA VAL A 393 -25.39 13.87 -5.47
C VAL A 393 -25.90 12.45 -5.68
N LEU A 394 -26.50 11.87 -4.64
CA LEU A 394 -26.96 10.47 -4.62
C LEU A 394 -28.47 10.40 -4.51
N ASP A 395 -29.11 9.74 -5.48
CA ASP A 395 -30.53 9.42 -5.44
C ASP A 395 -30.79 8.30 -4.41
N LEU A 396 -31.49 8.63 -3.32
CA LEU A 396 -32.04 7.69 -2.35
C LEU A 396 -33.56 7.53 -2.44
N GLY A 397 -34.22 8.27 -3.33
CA GLY A 397 -35.62 8.09 -3.69
C GLY A 397 -35.87 6.77 -4.44
N GLN A 398 -34.94 6.39 -5.34
CA GLN A 398 -34.94 5.09 -6.00
C GLN A 398 -34.91 3.89 -5.02
N TYR A 399 -34.35 4.10 -3.81
CA TYR A 399 -34.31 3.10 -2.75
C TYR A 399 -35.48 3.22 -1.75
N SER A 400 -36.38 4.20 -1.95
CA SER A 400 -37.48 4.52 -1.02
C SER A 400 -37.00 4.79 0.43
N PHE A 401 -35.78 5.30 0.58
CA PHE A 401 -35.23 5.69 1.90
C PHE A 401 -35.49 7.16 2.20
N LEU A 402 -35.37 8.02 1.18
CA LEU A 402 -35.74 9.43 1.24
C LEU A 402 -36.98 9.70 0.40
N GLY A 403 -37.78 10.64 0.88
CA GLY A 403 -39.06 11.06 0.34
C GLY A 403 -39.01 12.26 -0.60
N VAL A 404 -40.12 12.49 -1.30
CA VAL A 404 -40.34 13.70 -2.10
C VAL A 404 -41.82 14.08 -2.13
N GLY A 405 -42.10 15.37 -1.98
CA GLY A 405 -43.44 15.94 -2.10
C GLY A 405 -44.42 15.59 -0.97
N GLN A 406 -45.19 14.50 -1.14
CA GLN A 406 -46.14 13.99 -0.15
C GLN A 406 -45.77 12.57 0.35
N LEU A 407 -44.68 12.00 -0.16
CA LEU A 407 -44.14 10.74 0.31
C LEU A 407 -43.02 11.06 1.29
N ASP A 408 -43.27 10.88 2.58
CA ASP A 408 -42.26 10.98 3.64
C ASP A 408 -41.43 9.68 3.68
N GLY A 409 -40.10 9.79 3.65
CA GLY A 409 -39.15 8.69 3.93
C GLY A 409 -38.59 8.77 5.36
N LEU A 410 -38.36 9.99 5.84
CA LEU A 410 -37.99 10.33 7.20
C LEU A 410 -39.21 10.75 8.03
N ALA A 411 -39.15 10.59 9.35
CA ALA A 411 -40.31 10.83 10.21
C ALA A 411 -40.41 12.30 10.65
N ASN A 412 -41.40 12.99 10.09
CA ASN A 412 -41.69 14.42 10.33
C ASN A 412 -41.86 14.90 11.80
N GLY A 413 -42.09 14.00 12.77
CA GLY A 413 -42.41 14.38 14.16
C GLY A 413 -41.35 14.01 15.21
N GLN A 414 -40.70 12.86 15.03
CA GLN A 414 -39.59 12.39 15.86
C GLN A 414 -38.87 11.28 15.09
N GLY A 415 -37.55 11.20 15.20
CA GLY A 415 -36.79 10.18 14.49
C GLY A 415 -35.34 10.11 14.95
N VAL A 416 -34.74 8.95 14.71
CA VAL A 416 -33.30 8.71 14.88
C VAL A 416 -32.75 8.26 13.53
N LEU A 417 -31.89 9.06 12.92
CA LEU A 417 -31.08 8.66 11.76
C LEU A 417 -29.70 8.23 12.26
N SER A 418 -29.24 7.05 11.84
CA SER A 418 -27.90 6.53 12.15
C SER A 418 -27.16 6.24 10.85
N LEU A 419 -26.03 6.93 10.65
CA LEU A 419 -25.04 6.56 9.65
C LEU A 419 -24.14 5.48 10.25
N ARG A 420 -24.03 4.34 9.56
CA ARG A 420 -23.33 3.15 10.03
C ARG A 420 -22.34 2.64 9.00
N TYR A 421 -21.29 1.97 9.46
CA TYR A 421 -20.31 1.31 8.61
C TYR A 421 -20.11 -0.15 9.05
N THR A 422 -20.05 -1.07 8.09
CA THR A 422 -19.76 -2.49 8.31
C THR A 422 -18.41 -2.81 7.67
N GLN A 423 -17.42 -3.21 8.46
CA GLN A 423 -16.13 -3.62 7.91
C GLN A 423 -16.27 -4.95 7.16
N LEU A 424 -15.43 -5.19 6.16
CA LEU A 424 -15.50 -6.36 5.26
C LEU A 424 -15.38 -7.72 5.98
N ALA A 425 -14.87 -7.74 7.22
CA ALA A 425 -14.75 -8.92 8.07
C ALA A 425 -15.72 -8.93 9.29
N GLU A 426 -16.59 -7.93 9.42
CA GLU A 426 -17.56 -7.79 10.51
C GLU A 426 -18.98 -8.08 10.01
N ILE A 427 -19.81 -8.67 10.86
CA ILE A 427 -21.21 -9.01 10.55
C ILE A 427 -22.23 -8.04 11.18
N THR A 428 -21.76 -7.11 12.00
CA THR A 428 -22.56 -6.11 12.70
C THR A 428 -22.13 -4.72 12.28
N PRO A 429 -23.03 -3.86 11.78
CA PRO A 429 -22.69 -2.48 11.49
C PRO A 429 -22.37 -1.72 12.78
N SER A 430 -21.34 -0.88 12.74
CA SER A 430 -21.02 0.07 13.81
C SER A 430 -21.68 1.42 13.52
N ASP A 431 -22.31 2.04 14.52
CA ASP A 431 -22.76 3.43 14.43
C ASP A 431 -21.53 4.34 14.28
N VAL A 432 -21.51 5.16 13.22
CA VAL A 432 -20.49 6.19 12.98
C VAL A 432 -21.00 7.56 13.40
N MET A 433 -22.28 7.84 13.15
CA MET A 433 -22.93 9.10 13.52
C MET A 433 -24.42 8.89 13.76
N ARG A 434 -25.01 9.68 14.66
CA ARG A 434 -26.43 9.66 15.00
C ARG A 434 -27.00 11.07 15.06
N VAL A 435 -28.13 11.24 14.37
CA VAL A 435 -29.03 12.40 14.39
C VAL A 435 -30.28 11.97 15.14
N GLU A 436 -30.78 12.77 16.07
CA GLU A 436 -32.03 12.49 16.80
C GLU A 436 -32.84 13.77 16.95
N TRP A 437 -34.13 13.70 16.62
CA TRP A 437 -35.05 14.84 16.64
C TRP A 437 -36.42 14.49 17.21
N GLY A 438 -37.14 15.52 17.65
CA GLY A 438 -38.39 15.41 18.36
C GLY A 438 -38.25 14.70 19.72
N GLY A 439 -39.37 14.20 20.24
CA GLY A 439 -39.40 13.49 21.52
C GLY A 439 -38.84 14.32 22.67
N ASN A 440 -37.73 13.87 23.25
CA ASN A 440 -37.05 14.51 24.39
C ASN A 440 -35.90 15.46 23.99
N THR A 441 -35.59 15.60 22.70
CA THR A 441 -34.50 16.47 22.23
C THR A 441 -34.89 17.94 22.14
N GLU A 442 -36.19 18.23 22.21
CA GLU A 442 -36.80 19.55 21.96
C GLU A 442 -36.62 20.09 20.51
N LEU A 443 -35.92 19.35 19.64
CA LEU A 443 -35.69 19.67 18.23
C LEU A 443 -36.89 19.25 17.36
N PHE A 444 -37.93 20.08 17.33
CA PHE A 444 -39.15 19.83 16.53
C PHE A 444 -39.14 20.61 15.20
N MET A 445 -38.62 20.01 14.13
CA MET A 445 -38.62 20.60 12.78
C MET A 445 -40.03 20.99 12.31
N VAL A 446 -40.19 22.26 11.92
CA VAL A 446 -41.32 22.69 11.09
C VAL A 446 -40.97 22.57 9.60
N THR A 447 -41.98 22.76 8.73
CA THR A 447 -41.78 22.67 7.28
C THR A 447 -40.80 23.74 6.78
N GLY A 448 -39.73 23.31 6.13
CA GLY A 448 -38.65 24.15 5.62
C GLY A 448 -37.41 24.22 6.50
N GLN A 449 -37.47 23.77 7.76
CA GLN A 449 -36.30 23.69 8.65
C GLN A 449 -35.53 22.39 8.46
N SER A 450 -34.21 22.46 8.65
CA SER A 450 -33.31 21.32 8.74
C SER A 450 -32.77 21.15 10.16
N LEU A 451 -31.90 20.15 10.33
CA LEU A 451 -31.06 19.95 11.50
C LEU A 451 -29.58 20.06 11.09
N GLU A 452 -28.89 21.08 11.58
CA GLU A 452 -27.46 21.30 11.35
C GLU A 452 -26.63 20.73 12.52
N TRP A 453 -25.49 20.11 12.22
CA TRP A 453 -24.54 19.58 13.19
C TRP A 453 -23.51 20.62 13.66
N ASP A 454 -23.39 20.79 14.98
CA ASP A 454 -22.50 21.77 15.62
C ASP A 454 -20.99 21.44 15.57
N GLY A 455 -20.61 20.33 14.93
CA GLY A 455 -19.22 19.87 14.84
C GLY A 455 -18.66 19.18 16.10
N ASN A 456 -19.36 19.16 17.24
CA ASN A 456 -18.80 18.74 18.52
C ASN A 456 -18.87 17.22 18.77
N ASN A 457 -20.06 16.62 18.70
CA ASN A 457 -20.25 15.21 19.06
C ASN A 457 -21.16 14.46 18.09
N ARG A 458 -20.62 13.42 17.44
CA ARG A 458 -21.31 12.58 16.46
C ARG A 458 -22.45 11.71 17.02
N PHE A 459 -22.64 11.65 18.33
CA PHE A 459 -23.65 10.78 18.96
C PHE A 459 -24.57 11.52 19.96
N SER A 460 -24.36 12.80 20.21
CA SER A 460 -25.21 13.58 21.13
C SER A 460 -26.32 14.28 20.36
N SER A 461 -27.56 14.17 20.83
CA SER A 461 -28.66 14.99 20.31
C SER A 461 -28.46 16.48 20.59
N THR A 462 -27.69 16.84 21.62
CA THR A 462 -27.33 18.23 21.95
C THR A 462 -26.32 18.87 20.97
N SER A 463 -25.83 18.11 19.99
CA SER A 463 -24.92 18.59 18.94
C SER A 463 -25.66 18.96 17.65
N TRP A 464 -26.98 19.09 17.72
CA TRP A 464 -27.84 19.43 16.59
C TRP A 464 -28.67 20.67 16.90
N ASN A 465 -28.75 21.58 15.95
CA ASN A 465 -29.58 22.79 16.02
C ASN A 465 -30.62 22.78 14.90
N LEU A 466 -31.72 23.50 15.08
CA LEU A 466 -32.66 23.78 13.99
C LEU A 466 -32.11 24.96 13.18
N GLU A 467 -32.03 24.82 11.86
CA GLU A 467 -31.74 25.92 10.93
C GLU A 467 -33.03 26.31 10.20
N ASP A 468 -33.26 27.62 10.09
CA ASP A 468 -34.45 28.25 9.51
C ASP A 468 -34.29 28.53 8.00
N ASP A 469 -33.07 28.83 7.55
CA ASP A 469 -32.70 29.13 6.16
C ASP A 469 -31.62 28.14 5.65
N PRO A 470 -31.96 26.84 5.46
CA PRO A 470 -30.99 25.78 5.14
C PRO A 470 -30.29 25.97 3.80
N THR A 471 -28.99 25.63 3.73
CA THR A 471 -28.14 25.84 2.54
C THR A 471 -27.45 24.54 2.07
N PRO A 472 -28.20 23.60 1.46
CA PRO A 472 -27.65 22.30 1.06
C PRO A 472 -26.44 22.43 0.13
N GLY A 473 -25.33 21.82 0.51
CA GLY A 473 -24.08 21.78 -0.25
C GLY A 473 -23.08 22.88 0.13
N GLU A 474 -23.40 23.75 1.09
CA GLU A 474 -22.55 24.89 1.49
C GLU A 474 -21.78 24.67 2.81
N TYR A 475 -21.78 23.46 3.38
CA TYR A 475 -21.09 23.17 4.63
C TYR A 475 -19.59 23.49 4.58
N THR A 476 -19.17 24.38 5.48
CA THR A 476 -17.75 24.67 5.75
C THR A 476 -17.31 24.01 7.05
N PRO A 477 -16.30 23.11 7.05
CA PRO A 477 -15.81 22.51 8.28
C PRO A 477 -15.20 23.58 9.22
N PRO A 478 -15.33 23.42 10.55
CA PRO A 478 -14.67 24.32 11.50
C PRO A 478 -13.14 24.25 11.37
N ALA A 479 -12.50 25.41 11.54
CA ALA A 479 -11.07 25.65 11.30
C ALA A 479 -10.13 25.15 12.42
#